data_AF-A0A1I1D636-F1
#
_entry.id   AF-A0A1I1D636-F1
#
_cell.length_a   1.000
_cell.length_b   1.000
_cell.length_c   1.000
_cell.angle_alpha   90.00
_cell.angle_beta   90.00
_cell.angle_gamma   90.00
#
_symmetry.space_group_name_H-M   'P 1'
#
loop_
_entity.id
_entity.type
_entity.pdbx_description
1 polymer ?
#
loop_
_entity_poly.entity_id
_entity_poly.type
_entity_poly.pdbx_seq_one_letter_code
_entity_poly.pdbx_strand_id
1 'polypeptide(L)'
;MRRSTVITLAVLATAFLLVGGPSLLFSPSTDRVAPEEADEPEPEIVSFEDSDSGFWPYLNQRRTHEKRSPVNVVVRGDADRTLRLLAEHGEGDWEEPEHDHFDADEFVGLDGNETDATETNGSEAFENESEDGNATAGADGVGTEIDDRIRPIPPTEIPWSQADGATRYAYVDPGPGEDAYWTTETVQYEDGEYYGYRYHIRAYESPNPDDRWIAMQTHSEHFDWFTLRHRVDGVEAAQLRLENDLMAIPGVDVQEDVQRIYLANSGPSDADGWATQVDLTAAATAAALALAAGRTRGRGSGDGTDGPLESVRRAIDERLTDADRERLSAAADRIEAQHLILAATILTIVLGVRIGGIALDRTIDVLSAHAIAALLYPFIAAGLPISTYAIASGLEHRLGAAVTASGSLAVAIWLDYSLLGVDVLPLDVVVQRMLVVVALGLIAAGAARRATRETRFNGFLLAGTLAWVLVLAGTLLGYL
;
A
#
# COMPACT_ATOMS: atom_id res chain seq x y z
N MET A 1 6.02 -42.85 7.61
CA MET A 1 5.11 -41.72 7.26
C MET A 1 4.85 -41.71 5.76
N ARG A 2 3.61 -41.48 5.31
CA ARG A 2 3.32 -41.36 3.86
C ARG A 2 3.97 -40.08 3.35
N ARG A 3 4.60 -40.12 2.15
CA ARG A 3 5.29 -38.95 1.54
C ARG A 3 4.41 -37.69 1.51
N SER A 4 3.09 -37.84 1.35
CA SER A 4 2.14 -36.74 1.39
C SER A 4 2.06 -36.03 2.74
N THR A 5 2.18 -36.76 3.86
CA THR A 5 2.10 -36.18 5.21
C THR A 5 3.35 -35.35 5.53
N VAL A 6 4.52 -35.78 5.04
CA VAL A 6 5.77 -35.04 5.19
C VAL A 6 5.73 -33.74 4.39
N ILE A 7 5.21 -33.77 3.15
CA ILE A 7 5.05 -32.57 2.33
C ILE A 7 4.02 -31.61 2.97
N THR A 8 2.89 -32.12 3.47
CA THR A 8 1.91 -31.31 4.21
C THR A 8 2.54 -30.63 5.42
N LEU A 9 3.30 -31.36 6.24
CA LEU A 9 3.98 -30.80 7.40
C LEU A 9 5.05 -29.78 7.01
N ALA A 10 5.79 -30.02 5.93
CA ALA A 10 6.81 -29.08 5.45
C ALA A 10 6.17 -27.78 4.93
N VAL A 11 5.11 -27.86 4.12
CA VAL A 11 4.39 -26.67 3.63
C VAL A 11 3.74 -25.91 4.78
N LEU A 12 3.10 -26.61 5.72
CA LEU A 12 2.51 -25.96 6.89
C LEU A 12 3.57 -25.36 7.80
N ALA A 13 4.74 -25.99 7.96
CA ALA A 13 5.85 -25.43 8.72
C ALA A 13 6.47 -24.22 8.01
N THR A 14 6.61 -24.24 6.68
CA THR A 14 7.09 -23.09 5.90
C THR A 14 6.09 -21.95 5.91
N ALA A 15 4.80 -22.23 5.72
CA ALA A 15 3.73 -21.25 5.87
C ALA A 15 3.75 -20.70 7.31
N PHE A 16 3.78 -21.55 8.33
CA PHE A 16 3.89 -21.11 9.72
C PHE A 16 5.14 -20.26 9.97
N LEU A 17 6.32 -20.65 9.46
CA LEU A 17 7.55 -19.89 9.64
C LEU A 17 7.54 -18.53 8.91
N LEU A 18 6.87 -18.44 7.76
CA LEU A 18 6.82 -17.22 6.94
C LEU A 18 5.61 -16.33 7.27
N VAL A 19 4.51 -16.88 7.79
CA VAL A 19 3.25 -16.20 8.17
C VAL A 19 3.28 -15.79 9.67
N GLY A 20 4.46 -15.51 10.23
CA GLY A 20 4.56 -15.01 11.62
C GLY A 20 4.37 -16.05 12.73
N GLY A 21 4.47 -17.36 12.45
CA GLY A 21 4.49 -18.41 13.48
C GLY A 21 5.62 -18.29 14.52
N PRO A 22 6.81 -17.76 14.19
CA PRO A 22 7.78 -17.33 15.18
C PRO A 22 7.26 -16.16 16.02
N SER A 23 6.52 -15.21 15.46
CA SER A 23 5.92 -14.07 16.18
C SER A 23 4.78 -14.48 17.14
N LEU A 24 4.11 -15.61 16.86
CA LEU A 24 3.07 -16.20 17.73
C LEU A 24 3.63 -17.07 18.88
N LEU A 25 4.80 -17.70 18.68
CA LEU A 25 5.46 -18.53 19.71
C LEU A 25 6.56 -17.79 20.48
N PHE A 26 7.10 -16.76 19.84
CA PHE A 26 7.93 -15.71 20.40
C PHE A 26 7.21 -14.40 20.15
N SER A 27 6.11 -14.17 20.88
CA SER A 27 5.87 -12.79 21.27
C SER A 27 7.00 -12.47 22.24
N PRO A 28 8.00 -11.62 21.89
CA PRO A 28 8.48 -10.76 22.93
C PRO A 28 7.21 -10.01 23.35
N SER A 29 6.68 -10.36 24.52
CA SER A 29 5.81 -9.44 25.24
C SER A 29 6.59 -8.12 25.28
N THR A 30 6.25 -7.17 24.43
CA THR A 30 6.79 -5.81 24.46
C THR A 30 6.37 -5.09 25.74
N ASP A 31 5.56 -5.73 26.58
CA ASP A 31 5.20 -5.30 27.93
C ASP A 31 6.32 -5.28 28.98
N ARG A 32 7.56 -5.67 28.66
CA ARG A 32 8.67 -5.54 29.63
C ARG A 32 10.00 -5.23 28.96
N VAL A 33 10.15 -4.00 28.50
CA VAL A 33 11.15 -3.02 28.96
C VAL A 33 10.68 -1.71 28.33
N ALA A 34 9.92 -0.90 29.07
CA ALA A 34 9.98 0.54 28.82
C ALA A 34 11.47 0.88 28.98
N PRO A 35 12.16 1.39 27.94
CA PRO A 35 13.41 2.06 28.20
C PRO A 35 13.09 3.09 29.28
N GLU A 36 13.87 3.13 30.36
CA GLU A 36 13.99 4.36 31.14
C GLU A 36 14.06 5.50 30.13
N GLU A 37 13.29 6.56 30.36
CA GLU A 37 13.28 7.81 29.59
C GLU A 37 14.72 8.26 29.32
N ALA A 38 15.32 7.70 28.28
CA ALA A 38 16.56 8.14 27.71
C ALA A 38 16.06 9.21 26.78
N ASP A 39 16.14 10.47 27.23
CA ASP A 39 15.80 11.69 26.51
C ASP A 39 15.78 11.42 25.00
N GLU A 40 14.60 11.10 24.45
CA GLU A 40 14.48 10.99 23.00
C GLU A 40 14.87 12.37 22.48
N PRO A 41 15.87 12.47 21.59
CA PRO A 41 16.34 13.77 21.13
C PRO A 41 15.15 14.58 20.65
N GLU A 42 15.01 15.81 21.15
CA GLU A 42 13.91 16.70 20.78
C GLU A 42 13.75 16.70 19.25
N PRO A 43 12.51 16.55 18.75
CA PRO A 43 12.27 16.49 17.31
C PRO A 43 12.81 17.77 16.66
N GLU A 44 13.64 17.60 15.63
CA GLU A 44 14.18 18.73 14.87
C GLU A 44 13.06 19.36 14.04
N ILE A 45 12.51 20.46 14.55
CA ILE A 45 11.46 21.24 13.89
C ILE A 45 12.08 22.05 12.75
N VAL A 46 11.42 21.98 11.58
CA VAL A 46 11.71 22.80 10.42
C VAL A 46 10.77 23.99 10.41
N SER A 47 11.32 25.19 10.35
CA SER A 47 10.58 26.45 10.17
C SER A 47 11.10 27.21 8.95
N PHE A 48 10.31 28.18 8.48
CA PHE A 48 10.68 29.05 7.37
C PHE A 48 11.21 30.39 7.89
N GLU A 49 12.06 31.08 7.13
CA GLU A 49 12.69 32.34 7.57
C GLU A 49 11.67 33.45 7.94
N ASP A 50 10.48 33.39 7.36
CA ASP A 50 9.37 34.31 7.51
C ASP A 50 8.18 33.70 8.28
N SER A 51 8.41 32.65 9.07
CA SER A 51 7.37 31.91 9.80
C SER A 51 7.78 31.73 11.27
N ASP A 52 6.87 32.01 12.20
CA ASP A 52 7.08 31.78 13.63
C ASP A 52 6.80 30.31 14.02
N SER A 53 5.98 29.62 13.23
CA SER A 53 5.64 28.20 13.33
C SER A 53 6.55 27.29 12.50
N GLY A 54 6.53 26.01 12.85
CA GLY A 54 7.24 24.96 12.14
C GLY A 54 6.59 23.58 12.26
N PHE A 55 7.20 22.59 11.64
CA PHE A 55 6.75 21.20 11.67
C PHE A 55 7.92 20.22 11.74
N TRP A 56 7.68 19.05 12.29
CA TRP A 56 8.62 17.95 12.20
C TRP A 56 8.47 17.22 10.85
N PRO A 57 9.55 16.93 10.08
CA PRO A 57 9.45 16.50 8.68
C PRO A 57 9.05 15.03 8.49
N TYR A 58 8.38 14.45 9.49
CA TYR A 58 7.86 13.09 9.50
C TYR A 58 6.44 13.02 10.06
N LEU A 59 5.65 12.10 9.50
CA LEU A 59 4.32 11.73 9.99
C LEU A 59 4.37 10.34 10.63
N ASN A 60 3.45 10.02 11.54
CA ASN A 60 3.36 8.71 12.20
C ASN A 60 1.94 8.21 12.42
N GLN A 61 1.78 6.88 12.47
CA GLN A 61 0.49 6.25 12.81
C GLN A 61 0.12 6.45 14.28
N ARG A 62 1.11 6.70 15.13
CA ARG A 62 0.98 6.94 16.58
C ARG A 62 1.70 8.25 16.92
N ARG A 63 1.34 8.84 18.05
CA ARG A 63 1.95 10.08 18.58
C ARG A 63 3.34 9.79 19.16
N THR A 64 4.28 9.41 18.30
CA THR A 64 5.65 8.98 18.61
C THR A 64 6.63 9.57 17.60
N HIS A 65 7.87 9.86 17.99
CA HIS A 65 8.87 10.45 17.10
C HIS A 65 9.65 9.42 16.25
N GLU A 66 8.92 8.58 15.50
CA GLU A 66 9.52 7.64 14.54
C GLU A 66 9.81 8.30 13.17
N LYS A 67 11.05 8.21 12.66
CA LYS A 67 11.47 8.81 11.38
C LYS A 67 11.05 7.98 10.18
N ARG A 68 9.78 8.10 9.80
CA ARG A 68 9.11 7.01 9.11
C ARG A 68 8.35 7.53 7.85
N SER A 69 7.43 8.50 7.93
CA SER A 69 6.74 9.04 6.74
C SER A 69 7.24 10.42 6.37
N PRO A 70 8.07 10.58 5.34
CA PRO A 70 8.63 11.87 5.01
C PRO A 70 7.56 12.81 4.46
N VAL A 71 7.57 14.06 4.95
CA VAL A 71 6.97 15.22 4.25
C VAL A 71 7.81 15.49 3.00
N ASN A 72 7.19 15.66 1.85
CA ASN A 72 7.89 15.73 0.58
C ASN A 72 7.43 16.90 -0.31
N VAL A 73 6.36 17.59 0.07
CA VAL A 73 5.94 18.85 -0.57
C VAL A 73 5.57 19.87 0.50
N VAL A 74 5.92 21.12 0.26
CA VAL A 74 5.53 22.27 1.07
C VAL A 74 4.96 23.33 0.12
N VAL A 75 3.81 23.89 0.45
CA VAL A 75 3.24 25.01 -0.29
C VAL A 75 3.15 26.22 0.63
N ARG A 76 3.71 27.38 0.24
CA ARG A 76 3.49 28.65 0.92
C ARG A 76 2.18 29.24 0.41
N GLY A 77 1.12 29.14 1.22
CA GLY A 77 -0.24 29.52 0.84
C GLY A 77 -1.30 28.91 1.76
N ASP A 78 -2.58 29.08 1.40
CA ASP A 78 -3.76 28.56 2.12
C ASP A 78 -4.25 27.25 1.47
N ALA A 79 -4.71 26.25 2.24
CA ALA A 79 -5.06 24.93 1.68
C ALA A 79 -6.26 25.01 0.73
N ASP A 80 -7.32 25.71 1.12
CA ASP A 80 -8.51 25.94 0.29
C ASP A 80 -8.16 26.56 -1.08
N ARG A 81 -7.16 27.46 -1.09
CA ARG A 81 -6.74 28.13 -2.33
C ARG A 81 -5.90 27.20 -3.18
N THR A 82 -4.98 26.46 -2.56
CA THR A 82 -4.12 25.48 -3.23
C THR A 82 -4.96 24.42 -3.91
N LEU A 83 -5.95 23.85 -3.23
CA LEU A 83 -6.87 22.88 -3.81
C LEU A 83 -7.62 23.43 -5.00
N ARG A 84 -8.22 24.62 -4.85
CA ARG A 84 -8.98 25.25 -5.93
C ARG A 84 -8.12 25.44 -7.17
N LEU A 85 -6.84 25.82 -6.99
CA LEU A 85 -5.90 26.00 -8.09
C LEU A 85 -5.49 24.66 -8.72
N LEU A 86 -5.27 23.62 -7.92
CA LEU A 86 -4.99 22.26 -8.41
C LEU A 86 -6.17 21.72 -9.22
N ALA A 87 -7.40 21.88 -8.75
CA ALA A 87 -8.60 21.46 -9.47
C ALA A 87 -8.89 22.31 -10.74
N GLU A 88 -8.52 23.59 -10.74
CA GLU A 88 -8.74 24.49 -11.89
C GLU A 88 -7.64 24.37 -12.97
N HIS A 89 -6.41 24.04 -12.59
CA HIS A 89 -5.23 24.19 -13.44
C HIS A 89 -4.26 23.01 -13.46
N GLY A 90 -4.34 22.09 -12.49
CA GLY A 90 -3.60 20.85 -12.53
C GLY A 90 -4.01 20.01 -13.74
N GLU A 91 -3.13 19.14 -14.19
CA GLU A 91 -3.46 18.13 -15.20
C GLU A 91 -4.23 16.95 -14.58
N GLY A 92 -4.30 16.86 -13.24
CA GLY A 92 -4.98 15.81 -12.48
C GLY A 92 -6.39 16.13 -12.05
N ASP A 93 -7.15 15.08 -11.80
CA ASP A 93 -8.51 15.16 -11.28
C ASP A 93 -8.46 15.09 -9.74
N TRP A 94 -7.77 16.06 -9.12
CA TRP A 94 -7.59 16.12 -7.67
C TRP A 94 -8.93 16.40 -6.97
N GLU A 95 -9.40 15.43 -6.19
CA GLU A 95 -10.67 15.50 -5.48
C GLU A 95 -10.49 15.19 -3.99
N GLU A 96 -11.36 15.75 -3.13
CA GLU A 96 -11.46 15.31 -1.75
C GLU A 96 -12.14 13.93 -1.72
N PRO A 97 -11.65 12.97 -0.92
CA PRO A 97 -12.22 11.64 -0.87
C PRO A 97 -13.69 11.70 -0.39
N GLU A 98 -14.63 11.33 -1.26
CA GLU A 98 -16.06 11.24 -0.93
C GLU A 98 -16.41 10.01 -0.05
N HIS A 99 -15.45 9.11 0.15
CA HIS A 99 -15.67 7.76 0.67
C HIS A 99 -15.07 7.56 2.07
N ASP A 100 -15.83 6.93 2.99
CA ASP A 100 -15.24 6.25 4.16
C ASP A 100 -14.18 5.28 3.64
N HIS A 101 -12.92 5.58 3.96
CA HIS A 101 -11.76 4.78 3.54
C HIS A 101 -11.94 3.33 4.00
N PHE A 102 -11.63 2.40 3.11
CA PHE A 102 -11.67 0.97 3.40
C PHE A 102 -10.57 0.60 4.39
N ASP A 103 -10.96 0.10 5.56
CA ASP A 103 -10.06 -0.56 6.50
C ASP A 103 -10.38 -2.06 6.55
N ALA A 104 -9.34 -2.88 6.33
CA ALA A 104 -9.47 -4.32 6.41
C ALA A 104 -9.87 -4.78 7.82
N ASP A 105 -9.42 -4.08 8.86
CA ASP A 105 -9.61 -4.44 10.27
C ASP A 105 -11.06 -4.20 10.71
N GLU A 106 -11.69 -3.11 10.25
CA GLU A 106 -13.13 -2.86 10.39
C GLU A 106 -13.93 -3.96 9.69
N PHE A 107 -13.52 -4.32 8.47
CA PHE A 107 -14.20 -5.35 7.67
C PHE A 107 -14.17 -6.74 8.31
N VAL A 108 -13.09 -7.09 9.02
CA VAL A 108 -12.97 -8.36 9.76
C VAL A 108 -13.46 -8.27 11.21
N GLY A 109 -13.88 -7.08 11.68
CA GLY A 109 -14.49 -6.86 12.99
C GLY A 109 -13.50 -6.93 14.15
N LEU A 110 -12.28 -6.42 13.96
CA LEU A 110 -11.20 -6.45 14.96
C LEU A 110 -11.04 -5.15 15.76
N ASP A 111 -11.86 -4.13 15.50
CA ASP A 111 -11.92 -2.92 16.32
C ASP A 111 -12.50 -3.22 17.70
N GLY A 112 -11.64 -3.79 18.54
CA GLY A 112 -11.92 -4.10 19.91
C GLY A 112 -10.76 -3.61 20.77
N ASN A 113 -10.97 -2.45 21.41
CA ASN A 113 -10.30 -2.00 22.63
C ASN A 113 -9.17 -0.97 22.51
N GLU A 114 -9.35 0.10 21.73
CA GLU A 114 -8.83 1.40 22.12
C GLU A 114 -9.96 2.20 22.77
N THR A 115 -10.10 2.05 24.09
CA THR A 115 -10.88 3.00 24.86
C THR A 115 -10.18 4.34 24.78
N ASP A 116 -10.78 5.23 24.00
CA ASP A 116 -10.57 6.67 24.05
C ASP A 116 -10.64 7.09 25.52
N ALA A 117 -9.48 7.40 26.11
CA ALA A 117 -9.40 7.98 27.43
C ALA A 117 -9.83 9.44 27.30
N THR A 118 -11.13 9.65 27.13
CA THR A 118 -11.72 10.98 27.31
C THR A 118 -11.50 11.36 28.77
N GLU A 119 -10.58 12.28 29.01
CA GLU A 119 -10.36 12.94 30.28
C GLU A 119 -11.69 13.49 30.79
N THR A 120 -12.31 12.75 31.70
CA THR A 120 -13.47 13.24 32.43
C THR A 120 -12.93 13.84 33.71
N ASN A 121 -12.90 15.17 33.73
CA ASN A 121 -12.68 15.99 34.91
C ASN A 121 -13.48 15.45 36.11
N GLY A 122 -12.77 15.03 37.15
CA GLY A 122 -13.34 14.48 38.37
C GLY A 122 -12.35 14.60 39.50
N SER A 123 -12.26 15.80 40.08
CA SER A 123 -11.65 16.05 41.37
C SER A 123 -12.23 15.08 42.42
N GLU A 124 -11.41 14.25 43.07
CA GLU A 124 -11.46 14.02 44.52
C GLU A 124 -10.09 13.55 45.00
N ALA A 125 -9.59 14.24 46.02
CA ALA A 125 -8.37 13.96 46.74
C ALA A 125 -8.49 12.68 47.55
N PHE A 126 -7.43 11.87 47.60
CA PHE A 126 -7.08 11.09 48.79
C PHE A 126 -5.57 10.90 48.88
N GLU A 127 -5.02 11.38 50.00
CA GLU A 127 -3.69 11.14 50.53
C GLU A 127 -3.53 9.65 50.90
N ASN A 128 -2.35 9.06 50.72
CA ASN A 128 -1.37 8.83 51.81
C ASN A 128 -0.34 7.69 51.51
N GLU A 129 0.91 8.00 51.84
CA GLU A 129 1.96 7.17 52.46
C GLU A 129 2.61 5.93 51.78
N SER A 130 3.90 6.15 51.45
CA SER A 130 5.13 5.41 51.88
C SER A 130 5.32 3.92 51.56
N GLU A 131 6.45 3.57 50.92
CA GLU A 131 7.64 2.98 51.60
C GLU A 131 8.74 2.59 50.59
N ASP A 132 9.93 3.13 50.86
CA ASP A 132 11.30 2.61 50.73
C ASP A 132 11.64 1.39 49.86
N GLY A 133 12.73 1.54 49.08
CA GLY A 133 13.40 0.45 48.38
C GLY A 133 14.75 0.81 47.73
N ASN A 134 15.65 1.40 48.51
CA ASN A 134 17.07 1.65 48.17
C ASN A 134 17.85 0.35 47.86
N ALA A 135 18.63 0.30 46.77
CA ALA A 135 19.85 -0.52 46.67
C ALA A 135 20.79 -0.13 45.49
N THR A 136 21.92 0.51 45.86
CA THR A 136 23.32 0.28 45.40
C THR A 136 23.69 0.42 43.91
N ALA A 137 24.49 1.43 43.50
CA ALA A 137 25.93 1.64 43.69
C ALA A 137 26.86 0.87 42.72
N GLY A 138 27.72 1.60 41.98
CA GLY A 138 29.02 1.07 41.55
C GLY A 138 29.57 1.47 40.17
N ALA A 139 30.14 2.66 40.09
CA ALA A 139 31.45 2.98 39.50
C ALA A 139 31.83 2.61 38.04
N ASP A 140 32.20 3.69 37.34
CA ASP A 140 33.36 3.87 36.46
C ASP A 140 33.35 3.33 35.02
N GLY A 141 33.32 4.27 34.08
CA GLY A 141 33.67 4.05 32.67
C GLY A 141 33.44 5.27 31.79
N VAL A 142 34.21 6.35 31.98
CA VAL A 142 34.32 7.41 30.97
C VAL A 142 35.00 6.83 29.73
N GLY A 143 34.23 6.74 28.65
CA GLY A 143 34.69 6.36 27.32
C GLY A 143 33.72 6.91 26.29
N THR A 144 34.11 8.03 25.69
CA THR A 144 33.40 8.79 24.67
C THR A 144 33.17 7.96 23.41
N GLU A 145 31.95 7.50 23.18
CA GLU A 145 31.43 7.17 21.85
C GLU A 145 30.02 7.74 21.75
N ILE A 146 29.87 8.81 20.97
CA ILE A 146 28.57 9.26 20.45
C ILE A 146 28.20 8.20 19.41
N ASP A 147 27.55 7.14 19.88
CA ASP A 147 26.93 6.12 19.04
C ASP A 147 25.51 6.62 18.77
N ASP A 148 25.37 7.44 17.71
CA ASP A 148 24.09 7.63 17.01
C ASP A 148 23.63 6.25 16.55
N ARG A 149 22.97 5.51 17.45
CA ARG A 149 22.31 4.25 17.12
C ARG A 149 21.05 4.55 16.32
N ILE A 150 21.25 5.02 15.10
CA ILE A 150 20.34 4.73 14.00
C ILE A 150 20.29 3.20 13.94
N ARG A 151 19.27 2.59 14.52
CA ARG A 151 18.97 1.18 14.25
C ARG A 151 18.51 1.13 12.79
N PRO A 152 19.30 0.55 11.87
CA PRO A 152 18.84 0.37 10.51
C PRO A 152 17.67 -0.62 10.58
N ILE A 153 16.47 -0.16 10.26
CA ILE A 153 15.33 -1.05 10.09
C ILE A 153 15.70 -1.97 8.91
N PRO A 154 15.62 -3.31 9.07
CA PRO A 154 15.86 -4.24 7.99
C PRO A 154 14.95 -3.88 6.80
N PRO A 155 15.43 -3.92 5.55
CA PRO A 155 14.62 -3.62 4.34
C PRO A 155 13.34 -4.45 4.19
N THR A 156 13.18 -5.49 5.02
CA THR A 156 12.04 -6.41 5.05
C THR A 156 10.90 -5.98 5.96
N GLU A 157 11.06 -4.90 6.72
CA GLU A 157 9.96 -4.24 7.44
C GLU A 157 9.90 -2.81 6.91
N ILE A 158 9.09 -2.58 5.87
CA ILE A 158 8.70 -1.23 5.44
C ILE A 158 7.39 -0.93 6.17
N PRO A 159 7.41 -0.31 7.37
CA PRO A 159 6.22 -0.01 8.16
C PRO A 159 5.27 1.03 7.53
N TRP A 160 5.58 1.51 6.33
CA TRP A 160 4.76 2.42 5.52
C TRP A 160 4.08 1.76 4.32
N SER A 161 4.45 0.52 4.01
CA SER A 161 3.78 -0.24 2.95
C SER A 161 2.31 -0.53 3.28
N GLN A 162 1.91 -0.36 4.55
CA GLN A 162 0.53 -0.36 5.02
C GLN A 162 0.11 1.09 5.24
N ALA A 163 -0.33 1.74 4.17
CA ALA A 163 -1.17 2.92 4.30
C ALA A 163 -2.61 2.44 4.28
N ASP A 164 -3.07 1.95 5.42
CA ASP A 164 -4.49 2.11 5.70
C ASP A 164 -4.78 3.61 5.64
N GLY A 165 -5.97 4.01 5.19
CA GLY A 165 -6.44 5.41 5.25
C GLY A 165 -6.51 5.96 6.69
N ALA A 166 -5.89 5.28 7.66
CA ALA A 166 -5.70 5.66 9.02
C ALA A 166 -4.96 6.99 9.13
N THR A 167 -5.54 7.85 9.96
CA THR A 167 -4.98 9.11 10.45
C THR A 167 -3.48 9.01 10.68
N ARG A 168 -2.75 9.94 10.10
CA ARG A 168 -1.34 10.18 10.35
C ARG A 168 -1.22 11.44 11.19
N TYR A 169 -0.50 11.30 12.30
CA TYR A 169 -0.23 12.40 13.18
C TYR A 169 1.00 13.17 12.67
N ALA A 170 0.84 14.48 12.53
CA ALA A 170 1.94 15.42 12.35
C ALA A 170 2.27 16.07 13.69
N TYR A 171 3.56 16.31 13.95
CA TYR A 171 4.01 17.10 15.09
C TYR A 171 4.33 18.52 14.62
N VAL A 172 3.62 19.51 15.16
CA VAL A 172 3.68 20.91 14.72
C VAL A 172 4.02 21.83 15.89
N ASP A 173 4.80 22.86 15.59
CA ASP A 173 5.17 23.91 16.53
C ASP A 173 4.45 25.22 16.15
N PRO A 174 3.51 25.72 16.97
CA PRO A 174 2.83 27.00 16.75
C PRO A 174 3.75 28.23 16.88
N GLY A 175 4.92 28.09 17.49
CA GLY A 175 5.86 29.18 17.69
C GLY A 175 5.80 29.78 19.10
N PRO A 176 6.35 31.00 19.30
CA PRO A 176 6.62 31.54 20.63
C PRO A 176 5.36 31.68 21.51
N GLY A 177 5.37 31.00 22.65
CA GLY A 177 4.33 31.15 23.69
C GLY A 177 3.28 30.04 23.71
N GLU A 178 3.40 29.06 22.81
CA GLU A 178 2.57 27.85 22.78
C GLU A 178 3.49 26.61 22.67
N ASP A 179 3.02 25.46 23.17
CA ASP A 179 3.78 24.21 23.14
C ASP A 179 3.49 23.43 21.85
N ALA A 180 4.51 22.77 21.28
CA ALA A 180 4.35 21.92 20.12
C ALA A 180 3.50 20.67 20.41
N TYR A 181 2.64 20.28 19.46
CA TYR A 181 1.62 19.25 19.67
C TYR A 181 1.39 18.36 18.44
N TRP A 182 0.74 17.22 18.67
CA TRP A 182 0.32 16.30 17.61
C TRP A 182 -1.05 16.70 17.05
N THR A 183 -1.12 16.85 15.73
CA THR A 183 -2.35 17.13 15.00
C THR A 183 -2.63 16.06 13.94
N THR A 184 -3.87 15.97 13.49
CA THR A 184 -4.30 15.15 12.35
C THR A 184 -4.29 15.97 11.07
N GLU A 185 -4.53 15.31 9.94
CA GLU A 185 -4.66 15.93 8.63
C GLU A 185 -5.70 17.07 8.65
N THR A 186 -5.37 18.20 8.03
CA THR A 186 -6.33 19.27 7.77
C THR A 186 -7.25 18.86 6.63
N VAL A 187 -6.68 18.28 5.58
CA VAL A 187 -7.39 17.86 4.37
C VAL A 187 -6.59 16.77 3.63
N GLN A 188 -7.32 15.94 2.87
CA GLN A 188 -6.74 14.89 2.03
C GLN A 188 -7.25 15.01 0.60
N TYR A 189 -6.41 14.68 -0.38
CA TYR A 189 -6.75 14.72 -1.81
C TYR A 189 -6.28 13.48 -2.54
N GLU A 190 -7.05 13.03 -3.52
CA GLU A 190 -6.71 11.88 -4.37
C GLU A 190 -6.85 12.19 -5.86
N ASP A 191 -5.98 11.58 -6.68
CA ASP A 191 -6.01 11.60 -8.15
C ASP A 191 -5.79 10.16 -8.64
N GLY A 192 -6.82 9.51 -9.17
CA GLY A 192 -6.76 8.13 -9.69
C GLY A 192 -7.99 7.29 -9.41
N GLU A 193 -7.82 5.96 -9.32
CA GLU A 193 -8.93 5.05 -9.02
C GLU A 193 -8.75 4.34 -7.67
N TYR A 194 -9.82 4.28 -6.87
CA TYR A 194 -9.79 3.67 -5.54
C TYR A 194 -9.32 2.21 -5.58
N TYR A 195 -9.95 1.39 -6.42
CA TYR A 195 -9.56 -0.02 -6.62
C TYR A 195 -8.46 -0.22 -7.65
N GLY A 196 -7.87 0.86 -8.15
CA GLY A 196 -6.81 0.86 -9.14
C GLY A 196 -5.53 1.39 -8.53
N TYR A 197 -4.96 2.38 -9.22
CA TYR A 197 -3.77 3.12 -8.81
C TYR A 197 -4.17 4.58 -8.62
N ARG A 198 -3.63 5.21 -7.57
CA ARG A 198 -3.88 6.63 -7.30
C ARG A 198 -2.71 7.32 -6.63
N TYR A 199 -2.66 8.63 -6.77
CA TYR A 199 -1.86 9.53 -5.96
C TYR A 199 -2.72 10.04 -4.82
N HIS A 200 -2.13 10.12 -3.62
CA HIS A 200 -2.81 10.58 -2.42
C HIS A 200 -1.95 11.65 -1.74
N ILE A 201 -2.62 12.70 -1.27
CA ILE A 201 -2.03 13.85 -0.56
C ILE A 201 -2.65 13.89 0.83
N ARG A 202 -1.81 13.99 1.85
CA ARG A 202 -2.18 14.39 3.21
C ARG A 202 -1.58 15.76 3.48
N ALA A 203 -2.42 16.74 3.77
CA ALA A 203 -2.01 18.12 3.97
C ALA A 203 -2.28 18.59 5.41
N TYR A 204 -1.32 19.34 5.95
CA TYR A 204 -1.34 19.91 7.29
C TYR A 204 -1.07 21.40 7.18
N GLU A 205 -2.04 22.21 7.58
CA GLU A 205 -1.88 23.67 7.62
C GLU A 205 -1.04 24.11 8.83
N SER A 206 -0.45 25.30 8.69
CA SER A 206 0.22 25.99 9.78
C SER A 206 -0.70 26.08 11.02
N PRO A 207 -0.20 25.69 12.22
CA PRO A 207 -0.92 25.91 13.47
C PRO A 207 -1.02 27.40 13.86
N ASN A 208 -0.16 28.26 13.29
CA ASN A 208 -0.16 29.69 13.57
C ASN A 208 -0.93 30.45 12.47
N PRO A 209 -1.96 31.25 12.83
CA PRO A 209 -2.81 31.95 11.87
C PRO A 209 -2.12 33.08 11.09
N ASP A 210 -0.97 33.57 11.58
CA ASP A 210 -0.19 34.61 10.90
C ASP A 210 0.76 34.00 9.83
N ASP A 211 1.00 32.69 9.89
CA ASP A 211 1.86 31.96 8.98
C ASP A 211 1.05 31.20 7.92
N ARG A 212 1.51 31.25 6.67
CA ARG A 212 0.82 30.62 5.54
C ARG A 212 1.69 29.59 4.86
N TRP A 213 1.66 28.38 5.40
CA TRP A 213 2.27 27.22 4.80
C TRP A 213 1.42 25.98 5.01
N ILE A 214 1.60 25.03 4.10
CA ILE A 214 0.99 23.70 4.13
C ILE A 214 2.12 22.70 3.96
N ALA A 215 2.30 21.81 4.94
CA ALA A 215 3.18 20.66 4.82
C ALA A 215 2.37 19.49 4.25
N MET A 216 2.91 18.83 3.24
CA MET A 216 2.23 17.76 2.53
C MET A 216 3.09 16.50 2.49
N GLN A 217 2.45 15.37 2.78
CA GLN A 217 2.90 14.09 2.30
C GLN A 217 2.12 13.75 1.05
N THR A 218 2.83 13.44 -0.03
CA THR A 218 2.26 12.83 -1.22
C THR A 218 2.85 11.45 -1.43
N HIS A 219 2.01 10.49 -1.79
CA HIS A 219 2.45 9.15 -2.11
C HIS A 219 1.56 8.53 -3.19
N SER A 220 2.13 7.59 -3.94
CA SER A 220 1.35 6.76 -4.84
C SER A 220 1.03 5.43 -4.19
N GLU A 221 -0.15 4.92 -4.49
CA GLU A 221 -0.62 3.67 -3.91
C GLU A 221 -1.56 2.92 -4.86
N HIS A 222 -1.68 1.62 -4.61
CA HIS A 222 -2.64 0.77 -5.29
C HIS A 222 -3.41 -0.11 -4.32
N PHE A 223 -4.65 -0.46 -4.67
CA PHE A 223 -5.43 -1.40 -3.86
C PHE A 223 -4.98 -2.85 -4.09
N ASP A 224 -4.69 -3.59 -3.03
CA ASP A 224 -4.33 -5.00 -3.07
C ASP A 224 -5.54 -5.87 -2.69
N TRP A 225 -6.16 -6.54 -3.67
CA TRP A 225 -7.31 -7.44 -3.45
C TRP A 225 -7.00 -8.70 -2.64
N PHE A 226 -5.73 -9.11 -2.50
CA PHE A 226 -5.37 -10.27 -1.66
C PHE A 226 -5.19 -9.91 -0.20
N THR A 227 -4.94 -8.63 0.11
CA THR A 227 -4.81 -8.13 1.48
C THR A 227 -5.95 -7.20 1.89
N LEU A 228 -6.78 -6.77 0.94
CA LEU A 228 -7.80 -5.73 1.10
C LEU A 228 -7.25 -4.41 1.66
N ARG A 229 -6.06 -3.99 1.21
CA ARG A 229 -5.40 -2.76 1.69
C ARG A 229 -4.82 -1.95 0.56
N HIS A 230 -4.70 -0.64 0.75
CA HIS A 230 -3.85 0.18 -0.10
C HIS A 230 -2.38 -0.07 0.25
N ARG A 231 -1.56 -0.29 -0.78
CA ARG A 231 -0.12 -0.47 -0.66
C ARG A 231 0.56 0.73 -1.30
N VAL A 232 1.42 1.38 -0.53
CA VAL A 232 2.21 2.52 -0.98
C VAL A 232 3.38 2.03 -1.81
N ASP A 233 3.53 2.61 -3.00
CA ASP A 233 4.63 2.30 -3.92
C ASP A 233 5.83 3.23 -3.69
N GLY A 234 5.57 4.52 -3.42
CA GLY A 234 6.62 5.50 -3.17
C GLY A 234 6.08 6.92 -3.02
N VAL A 235 7.00 7.86 -2.78
CA VAL A 235 6.72 9.30 -2.63
C VAL A 235 7.32 10.12 -3.76
N GLU A 236 8.35 9.65 -4.46
CA GLU A 236 9.02 10.43 -5.51
C GLU A 236 8.09 10.68 -6.71
N ALA A 237 7.40 9.63 -7.19
CA ALA A 237 6.48 9.74 -8.32
C ALA A 237 5.31 10.69 -8.00
N ALA A 238 4.77 10.61 -6.78
CA ALA A 238 3.70 11.48 -6.31
C ALA A 238 4.15 12.93 -6.09
N GLN A 239 5.38 13.12 -5.59
CA GLN A 239 5.99 14.44 -5.44
C GLN A 239 6.17 15.10 -6.80
N LEU A 240 6.76 14.40 -7.77
CA LEU A 240 6.95 14.89 -9.12
C LEU A 240 5.61 15.19 -9.81
N ARG A 241 4.60 14.34 -9.59
CA ARG A 241 3.24 14.55 -10.10
C ARG A 241 2.65 15.86 -9.57
N LEU A 242 2.64 16.04 -8.25
CA LEU A 242 2.10 17.26 -7.63
C LEU A 242 2.93 18.50 -8.00
N GLU A 243 4.26 18.39 -8.04
CA GLU A 243 5.15 19.46 -8.45
C GLU A 243 4.81 19.96 -9.86
N ASN A 244 4.59 19.06 -10.83
CA ASN A 244 4.20 19.43 -12.18
C ASN A 244 2.83 20.14 -12.21
N ASP A 245 1.85 19.69 -11.42
CA ASP A 245 0.53 20.34 -11.34
C ASP A 245 0.62 21.73 -10.69
N LEU A 246 1.45 21.90 -9.66
CA LEU A 246 1.72 23.19 -9.05
C LEU A 246 2.42 24.15 -10.03
N MET A 247 3.37 23.65 -10.84
CA MET A 247 4.02 24.43 -11.91
C MET A 247 3.06 24.83 -13.04
N ALA A 248 1.97 24.07 -13.25
CA ALA A 248 0.97 24.39 -14.25
C ALA A 248 0.04 25.55 -13.85
N ILE A 249 0.02 25.91 -12.56
CA ILE A 249 -0.82 27.00 -12.03
C ILE A 249 -0.40 28.34 -12.67
N PRO A 250 -1.33 29.08 -13.31
CA PRO A 250 -1.03 30.39 -13.87
C PRO A 250 -0.51 31.37 -12.81
N GLY A 251 0.67 31.91 -13.07
CA GLY A 251 1.31 32.88 -12.18
C GLY A 251 2.43 32.32 -11.32
N VAL A 252 2.68 31.00 -11.35
CA VAL A 252 3.87 30.38 -10.78
C VAL A 252 5.04 30.53 -11.76
N ASP A 253 6.10 31.22 -11.37
CA ASP A 253 7.39 31.22 -12.08
C ASP A 253 8.26 30.08 -11.54
N VAL A 254 8.48 29.07 -12.37
CA VAL A 254 9.29 27.88 -12.03
C VAL A 254 10.70 28.21 -11.52
N GLN A 255 11.26 29.37 -11.90
CA GLN A 255 12.61 29.77 -11.45
C GLN A 255 12.62 30.50 -10.10
N GLU A 256 11.53 31.18 -9.74
CA GLU A 256 11.48 32.02 -8.53
C GLU A 256 10.65 31.33 -7.43
N ASP A 257 9.53 30.74 -7.80
CA ASP A 257 8.51 30.23 -6.89
C ASP A 257 8.66 28.74 -6.57
N VAL A 258 9.42 27.97 -7.37
CA VAL A 258 9.65 26.54 -7.12
C VAL A 258 11.08 26.29 -6.66
N GLN A 259 11.21 25.74 -5.45
CA GLN A 259 12.48 25.49 -4.80
C GLN A 259 12.56 24.07 -4.26
N ARG A 260 13.78 23.54 -4.12
CA ARG A 260 14.03 22.29 -3.41
C ARG A 260 14.56 22.63 -2.03
N ILE A 261 13.91 22.14 -0.98
CA ILE A 261 14.37 22.30 0.40
C ILE A 261 14.86 20.96 0.93
N TYR A 262 15.99 20.97 1.63
CA TYR A 262 16.53 19.78 2.24
C TYR A 262 15.94 19.63 3.65
N LEU A 263 15.12 18.60 3.84
CA LEU A 263 14.47 18.30 5.12
C LEU A 263 15.24 17.24 5.93
N ALA A 264 16.35 16.74 5.39
CA ALA A 264 17.13 15.64 5.97
C ALA A 264 16.28 14.41 6.31
N ASN A 265 15.15 14.24 5.61
CA ASN A 265 14.17 13.20 5.90
C ASN A 265 14.25 11.99 4.97
N SER A 266 15.45 11.74 4.42
CA SER A 266 15.74 10.50 3.70
C SER A 266 15.52 9.31 4.63
N GLY A 267 14.74 8.34 4.21
CA GLY A 267 14.21 7.30 5.08
C GLY A 267 13.28 6.37 4.31
N PRO A 268 12.61 5.40 4.96
CA PRO A 268 12.37 4.03 4.44
C PRO A 268 11.57 3.88 3.14
N SER A 269 11.07 4.97 2.55
CA SER A 269 10.58 5.04 1.18
C SER A 269 11.73 5.31 0.19
N ASP A 270 11.36 5.64 -1.04
CA ASP A 270 12.22 6.21 -2.08
C ASP A 270 12.56 7.70 -1.84
N ALA A 271 12.27 8.29 -0.68
CA ALA A 271 12.56 9.71 -0.42
C ALA A 271 14.07 10.02 -0.38
N ASP A 272 14.50 11.02 -1.15
CA ASP A 272 15.88 11.51 -1.23
C ASP A 272 16.27 12.52 -0.13
N GLY A 273 15.32 12.86 0.74
CA GLY A 273 15.47 13.86 1.81
C GLY A 273 15.22 15.30 1.37
N TRP A 274 14.80 15.52 0.13
CA TRP A 274 14.46 16.82 -0.42
C TRP A 274 12.96 16.95 -0.69
N ALA A 275 12.34 17.99 -0.16
CA ALA A 275 10.97 18.34 -0.47
C ALA A 275 10.91 19.42 -1.55
N THR A 276 9.80 19.44 -2.29
CA THR A 276 9.48 20.53 -3.22
C THR A 276 8.75 21.62 -2.46
N GLN A 277 9.30 22.83 -2.43
CA GLN A 277 8.64 24.02 -1.90
C GLN A 277 8.10 24.86 -3.06
N VAL A 278 6.81 25.20 -3.02
CA VAL A 278 6.19 26.11 -3.99
C VAL A 278 5.62 27.34 -3.28
N ASP A 279 5.99 28.53 -3.73
CA ASP A 279 5.43 29.78 -3.22
C ASP A 279 4.23 30.23 -4.06
N LEU A 280 3.02 30.15 -3.49
CA LEU A 280 1.79 30.64 -4.13
C LEU A 280 1.43 32.06 -3.71
N THR A 281 2.22 32.71 -2.84
CA THR A 281 1.95 34.09 -2.40
C THR A 281 2.13 35.12 -3.53
N ALA A 282 2.92 34.80 -4.56
CA ALA A 282 3.10 35.62 -5.76
C ALA A 282 2.02 35.39 -6.86
N ALA A 283 1.24 34.30 -6.79
CA ALA A 283 0.26 33.92 -7.82
C ALA A 283 -1.00 34.82 -7.87
N ALA A 284 -0.99 35.96 -7.18
CA ALA A 284 -2.06 36.95 -7.16
C ALA A 284 -1.76 38.15 -8.07
N THR A 285 -1.69 37.96 -9.40
CA THR A 285 -2.15 38.94 -10.43
C THR A 285 -1.84 38.48 -11.87
N ALA A 286 -2.56 37.47 -12.41
CA ALA A 286 -2.58 37.26 -13.87
C ALA A 286 -3.78 36.47 -14.42
N ALA A 287 -4.95 36.46 -13.77
CA ALA A 287 -6.14 35.79 -14.31
C ALA A 287 -7.04 36.74 -15.12
N ALA A 288 -6.52 37.32 -16.21
CA ALA A 288 -7.33 38.14 -17.10
C ALA A 288 -6.83 38.22 -18.56
N LEU A 289 -6.22 37.18 -19.14
CA LEU A 289 -5.97 37.14 -20.60
C LEU A 289 -5.54 35.75 -21.09
N ALA A 290 -6.42 34.75 -20.98
CA ALA A 290 -6.24 33.45 -21.66
C ALA A 290 -7.52 32.96 -22.35
N LEU A 291 -8.33 33.89 -22.88
CA LEU A 291 -9.44 33.60 -23.80
C LEU A 291 -9.21 34.29 -25.14
N ALA A 292 -8.10 34.00 -25.84
CA ALA A 292 -7.95 34.33 -27.27
C ALA A 292 -6.67 33.75 -27.91
N ALA A 293 -6.50 32.42 -27.92
CA ALA A 293 -5.66 31.68 -28.88
C ALA A 293 -5.75 30.19 -28.48
N GLY A 294 -6.22 29.24 -29.25
CA GLY A 294 -6.67 29.17 -30.63
C GLY A 294 -6.53 27.71 -31.03
N ARG A 295 -7.57 27.07 -31.58
CA ARG A 295 -7.45 25.78 -32.29
C ARG A 295 -8.55 25.66 -33.33
N THR A 296 -8.19 25.96 -34.58
CA THR A 296 -8.91 25.52 -35.78
C THR A 296 -7.95 24.72 -36.66
N ARG A 297 -8.24 23.41 -36.78
CA ARG A 297 -7.82 22.39 -37.78
C ARG A 297 -7.52 21.07 -37.05
N GLY A 298 -7.94 19.91 -37.51
CA GLY A 298 -8.65 19.55 -38.73
C GLY A 298 -9.11 18.10 -38.61
N ARG A 299 -10.30 17.84 -39.15
CA ARG A 299 -10.89 16.52 -39.27
C ARG A 299 -10.16 15.76 -40.39
N GLY A 300 -9.40 14.74 -40.02
CA GLY A 300 -8.86 13.73 -40.93
C GLY A 300 -9.42 12.38 -40.55
N SER A 301 -10.21 11.78 -41.44
CA SER A 301 -10.59 10.37 -41.37
C SER A 301 -9.34 9.50 -41.54
N GLY A 302 -9.17 8.53 -40.65
CA GLY A 302 -8.21 7.44 -40.76
C GLY A 302 -8.84 6.21 -40.10
N ASP A 303 -9.47 5.40 -40.94
CA ASP A 303 -9.90 4.03 -40.66
C ASP A 303 -8.70 3.17 -40.26
N GLY A 304 -8.90 2.26 -39.32
CA GLY A 304 -7.83 1.44 -38.73
C GLY A 304 -8.24 0.77 -37.43
N THR A 305 -9.29 -0.04 -37.47
CA THR A 305 -9.56 -1.03 -36.42
C THR A 305 -8.54 -2.16 -36.53
N ASP A 306 -7.46 -2.10 -35.74
CA ASP A 306 -6.64 -3.27 -35.44
C ASP A 306 -6.67 -3.49 -33.92
N GLY A 307 -7.29 -4.61 -33.53
CA GLY A 307 -7.43 -4.98 -32.13
C GLY A 307 -6.08 -5.28 -31.47
N PRO A 308 -5.90 -4.98 -30.17
CA PRO A 308 -4.65 -5.18 -29.43
C PRO A 308 -4.23 -6.66 -29.30
N LEU A 309 -5.07 -7.60 -29.76
CA LEU A 309 -4.80 -9.04 -29.74
C LEU A 309 -3.99 -9.53 -30.96
N GLU A 310 -3.86 -8.75 -32.04
CA GLU A 310 -3.10 -9.16 -33.24
C GLU A 310 -1.64 -8.67 -33.25
N SER A 311 -1.34 -7.54 -32.61
CA SER A 311 0.02 -7.00 -32.48
C SER A 311 0.90 -7.84 -31.55
N VAL A 312 0.33 -8.39 -30.48
CA VAL A 312 0.99 -9.34 -29.58
C VAL A 312 1.30 -10.67 -30.29
N ARG A 313 0.40 -11.11 -31.17
CA ARG A 313 0.57 -12.35 -31.95
C ARG A 313 1.73 -12.28 -32.93
N ARG A 314 1.97 -11.10 -33.52
CA ARG A 314 3.05 -10.85 -34.50
C ARG A 314 4.43 -10.74 -33.86
N ALA A 315 4.51 -10.17 -32.65
CA ALA A 315 5.76 -10.03 -31.89
C ALA A 315 6.27 -11.36 -31.31
N ILE A 316 5.36 -12.31 -31.02
CA ILE A 316 5.71 -13.66 -30.57
C ILE A 316 6.24 -14.51 -31.73
N ASP A 317 5.75 -14.31 -32.95
CA ASP A 317 6.12 -15.12 -34.11
C ASP A 317 7.56 -14.89 -34.60
N GLU A 318 8.13 -13.71 -34.37
CA GLU A 318 9.49 -13.35 -34.78
C GLU A 318 10.58 -13.81 -33.81
N ARG A 319 10.22 -14.28 -32.59
CA ARG A 319 11.18 -14.62 -31.53
C ARG A 319 11.32 -16.11 -31.20
N LEU A 320 10.56 -16.99 -31.85
CA LEU A 320 10.61 -18.43 -31.60
C LEU A 320 11.48 -19.13 -32.65
N THR A 321 12.48 -19.89 -32.20
CA THR A 321 13.23 -20.79 -33.09
C THR A 321 12.39 -22.02 -33.44
N ASP A 322 12.68 -22.73 -34.53
CA ASP A 322 11.93 -23.93 -34.92
C ASP A 322 11.94 -25.02 -33.83
N ALA A 323 12.99 -25.06 -33.02
CA ALA A 323 13.09 -25.94 -31.85
C ALA A 323 12.15 -25.50 -30.70
N ASP A 324 11.91 -24.20 -30.52
CA ASP A 324 10.94 -23.70 -29.55
C ASP A 324 9.51 -23.94 -30.04
N ARG A 325 9.26 -23.84 -31.36
CA ARG A 325 7.97 -24.20 -31.96
C ARG A 325 7.65 -25.68 -31.78
N GLU A 326 8.63 -26.56 -31.96
CA GLU A 326 8.46 -28.01 -31.76
C GLU A 326 8.25 -28.37 -30.28
N ARG A 327 8.91 -27.65 -29.35
CA ARG A 327 8.68 -27.81 -27.90
C ARG A 327 7.33 -27.25 -27.46
N LEU A 328 6.93 -26.10 -27.99
CA LEU A 328 5.65 -25.45 -27.71
C LEU A 328 4.48 -26.23 -28.31
N SER A 329 4.62 -26.80 -29.52
CA SER A 329 3.60 -27.66 -30.12
C SER A 329 3.46 -28.98 -29.36
N ALA A 330 4.58 -29.63 -29.01
CA ALA A 330 4.55 -30.84 -28.19
C ALA A 330 4.02 -30.60 -26.76
N ALA A 331 4.17 -29.39 -26.22
CA ALA A 331 3.55 -28.97 -24.98
C ALA A 331 2.05 -28.66 -25.17
N ALA A 332 1.68 -27.95 -26.24
CA ALA A 332 0.29 -27.59 -26.56
C ALA A 332 -0.59 -28.82 -26.85
N ASP A 333 -0.05 -29.85 -27.50
CA ASP A 333 -0.74 -31.13 -27.74
C ASP A 333 -1.07 -31.88 -26.43
N ARG A 334 -0.40 -31.55 -25.32
CA ARG A 334 -0.68 -32.09 -23.98
C ARG A 334 -1.64 -31.22 -23.16
N ILE A 335 -1.97 -30.02 -23.66
CA ILE A 335 -2.90 -29.10 -22.99
C ILE A 335 -4.32 -29.54 -23.35
N GLU A 336 -4.93 -30.33 -22.48
CA GLU A 336 -6.37 -30.58 -22.56
C GLU A 336 -7.15 -29.26 -22.41
N ALA A 337 -8.33 -29.17 -23.05
CA ALA A 337 -9.21 -27.99 -22.95
C ALA A 337 -9.49 -27.57 -21.49
N GLN A 338 -9.47 -28.51 -20.56
CA GLN A 338 -9.65 -28.26 -19.12
C GLN A 338 -8.51 -27.44 -18.51
N HIS A 339 -7.26 -27.59 -18.98
CA HIS A 339 -6.15 -26.74 -18.53
C HIS A 339 -6.34 -25.29 -19.01
N LEU A 340 -6.82 -25.11 -20.25
CA LEU A 340 -7.15 -23.78 -20.78
C LEU A 340 -8.31 -23.14 -20.04
N ILE A 341 -9.37 -23.91 -19.75
CA ILE A 341 -10.51 -23.44 -18.96
C ILE A 341 -10.05 -23.04 -17.56
N LEU A 342 -9.23 -23.86 -16.89
CA LEU A 342 -8.69 -23.56 -15.56
C LEU A 342 -7.89 -22.25 -15.57
N ALA A 343 -6.95 -22.12 -16.52
CA ALA A 343 -6.13 -20.92 -16.63
C ALA A 343 -6.99 -19.68 -16.91
N ALA A 344 -7.89 -19.76 -17.90
CA ALA A 344 -8.78 -18.67 -18.26
C ALA A 344 -9.68 -18.26 -17.08
N THR A 345 -10.26 -19.21 -16.35
CA THR A 345 -11.09 -18.90 -15.17
C THR A 345 -10.30 -18.20 -14.08
N ILE A 346 -9.06 -18.62 -13.78
CA ILE A 346 -8.22 -17.95 -12.78
C ILE A 346 -7.90 -16.51 -13.21
N LEU A 347 -7.50 -16.31 -14.48
CA LEU A 347 -7.26 -14.97 -15.02
C LEU A 347 -8.51 -14.10 -14.97
N THR A 348 -9.67 -14.64 -15.38
CA THR A 348 -10.94 -13.93 -15.37
C THR A 348 -11.37 -13.52 -13.96
N ILE A 349 -11.15 -14.37 -12.95
CA ILE A 349 -11.52 -14.01 -11.57
C ILE A 349 -10.63 -12.87 -11.06
N VAL A 350 -9.30 -12.99 -11.19
CA VAL A 350 -8.37 -11.97 -10.67
C VAL A 350 -8.55 -10.63 -11.39
N LEU A 351 -8.44 -10.63 -12.72
CA LEU A 351 -8.55 -9.41 -13.51
C LEU A 351 -9.98 -8.87 -13.54
N GLY A 352 -10.98 -9.74 -13.48
CA GLY A 352 -12.39 -9.34 -13.43
C GLY A 352 -12.76 -8.67 -12.12
N VAL A 353 -12.19 -9.08 -10.98
CA VAL A 353 -12.36 -8.39 -9.70
C VAL A 353 -11.73 -7.00 -9.76
N ARG A 354 -10.50 -6.88 -10.28
CA ARG A 354 -9.82 -5.58 -10.49
C ARG A 354 -10.64 -4.63 -11.36
N ILE A 355 -10.94 -5.05 -12.58
CA ILE A 355 -11.65 -4.24 -13.58
C ILE A 355 -13.07 -3.95 -13.09
N GLY A 356 -13.73 -4.92 -12.45
CA GLY A 356 -15.05 -4.75 -11.86
C GLY A 356 -15.06 -3.75 -10.71
N GLY A 357 -14.04 -3.77 -9.84
CA GLY A 357 -13.88 -2.82 -8.74
C GLY A 357 -13.77 -1.40 -9.27
N ILE A 358 -12.83 -1.16 -10.18
CA ILE A 358 -12.62 0.15 -10.82
C ILE A 358 -13.88 0.61 -11.56
N ALA A 359 -14.57 -0.30 -12.26
CA ALA A 359 -15.77 0.05 -13.01
C ALA A 359 -16.94 0.40 -12.09
N LEU A 360 -17.13 -0.32 -10.98
CA LEU A 360 -18.21 -0.06 -10.03
C LEU A 360 -17.98 1.27 -9.30
N ASP A 361 -16.75 1.49 -8.84
CA ASP A 361 -16.29 2.72 -8.19
C ASP A 361 -16.60 3.96 -9.05
N ARG A 362 -16.25 3.91 -10.34
CA ARG A 362 -16.47 5.03 -11.28
C ARG A 362 -17.91 5.24 -11.73
N THR A 363 -18.82 4.30 -11.48
CA THR A 363 -20.17 4.34 -12.10
C THR A 363 -21.32 4.30 -11.11
N ILE A 364 -21.06 3.91 -9.86
CA ILE A 364 -22.10 3.72 -8.85
C ILE A 364 -21.69 4.40 -7.54
N ASP A 365 -21.85 5.73 -7.51
CA ASP A 365 -21.56 6.61 -6.36
C ASP A 365 -22.33 6.22 -5.07
N VAL A 366 -23.36 5.37 -5.18
CA VAL A 366 -24.15 4.87 -4.05
C VAL A 366 -23.43 3.74 -3.28
N LEU A 367 -22.49 3.04 -3.91
CA LEU A 367 -21.76 1.96 -3.27
C LEU A 367 -20.50 2.52 -2.61
N SER A 368 -20.44 2.44 -1.28
CA SER A 368 -19.19 2.72 -0.57
C SER A 368 -18.10 1.73 -0.99
N ALA A 369 -16.84 2.12 -0.76
CA ALA A 369 -15.69 1.22 -0.93
C ALA A 369 -15.97 -0.12 -0.23
N HIS A 370 -16.33 -0.12 1.06
CA HIS A 370 -16.72 -1.33 1.80
C HIS A 370 -17.76 -2.21 1.10
N ALA A 371 -18.79 -1.63 0.47
CA ALA A 371 -19.80 -2.38 -0.25
C ALA A 371 -19.26 -3.06 -1.51
N ILE A 372 -18.40 -2.37 -2.28
CA ILE A 372 -17.74 -2.94 -3.47
C ILE A 372 -16.79 -4.06 -3.07
N ALA A 373 -15.97 -3.86 -2.04
CA ALA A 373 -15.07 -4.87 -1.52
C ALA A 373 -15.84 -6.11 -1.01
N ALA A 374 -16.91 -5.92 -0.24
CA ALA A 374 -17.78 -6.99 0.24
C ALA A 374 -18.40 -7.81 -0.91
N LEU A 375 -18.73 -7.15 -2.03
CA LEU A 375 -19.30 -7.78 -3.21
C LEU A 375 -18.27 -8.60 -3.99
N LEU A 376 -17.06 -8.08 -4.18
CA LEU A 376 -16.07 -8.65 -5.10
C LEU A 376 -15.04 -9.57 -4.42
N TYR A 377 -14.66 -9.30 -3.17
CA TYR A 377 -13.66 -10.10 -2.46
C TYR A 377 -14.01 -11.59 -2.33
N PRO A 378 -15.28 -12.01 -2.17
CA PRO A 378 -15.64 -13.43 -2.16
C PRO A 378 -15.19 -14.21 -3.40
N PHE A 379 -15.05 -13.55 -4.56
CA PHE A 379 -14.52 -14.18 -5.78
C PHE A 379 -13.03 -14.51 -5.65
N ILE A 380 -12.24 -13.68 -4.98
CA ILE A 380 -10.84 -13.97 -4.65
C ILE A 380 -10.79 -15.03 -3.55
N ALA A 381 -11.41 -14.77 -2.40
CA ALA A 381 -11.27 -15.59 -1.21
C ALA A 381 -11.80 -17.03 -1.38
N ALA A 382 -12.97 -17.19 -2.01
CA ALA A 382 -13.63 -18.47 -2.20
C ALA A 382 -13.77 -18.88 -3.67
N GLY A 383 -14.01 -17.92 -4.57
CA GLY A 383 -14.20 -18.20 -6.00
C GLY A 383 -12.97 -18.86 -6.65
N LEU A 384 -11.76 -18.38 -6.37
CA LEU A 384 -10.52 -18.97 -6.86
C LEU A 384 -10.34 -20.44 -6.43
N PRO A 385 -10.35 -20.80 -5.12
CA PRO A 385 -10.14 -22.18 -4.71
C PRO A 385 -11.30 -23.10 -5.13
N ILE A 386 -12.57 -22.63 -5.09
CA ILE A 386 -13.74 -23.43 -5.49
C ILE A 386 -13.69 -23.74 -6.98
N SER A 387 -13.48 -22.73 -7.82
CA SER A 387 -13.42 -22.90 -9.28
C SER A 387 -12.23 -23.77 -9.67
N THR A 388 -11.08 -23.54 -9.04
CA THR A 388 -9.87 -24.37 -9.23
C THR A 388 -10.16 -25.83 -8.90
N TYR A 389 -10.75 -26.12 -7.74
CA TYR A 389 -11.10 -27.48 -7.36
C TYR A 389 -12.09 -28.13 -8.33
N ALA A 390 -13.15 -27.40 -8.70
CA ALA A 390 -14.19 -27.89 -9.60
C ALA A 390 -13.62 -28.27 -10.98
N ILE A 391 -12.82 -27.38 -11.58
CA ILE A 391 -12.24 -27.59 -12.92
C ILE A 391 -11.10 -28.62 -12.86
N ALA A 392 -10.20 -28.52 -11.88
CA ALA A 392 -9.06 -29.44 -11.75
C ALA A 392 -9.49 -30.87 -11.42
N SER A 393 -10.68 -31.08 -10.83
CA SER A 393 -11.26 -32.43 -10.70
C SER A 393 -11.47 -33.14 -12.04
N GLY A 394 -11.54 -32.36 -13.12
CA GLY A 394 -11.54 -32.79 -14.51
C GLY A 394 -10.29 -33.59 -14.90
N LEU A 395 -9.13 -33.15 -14.43
CA LEU A 395 -7.80 -33.50 -14.92
C LEU A 395 -7.26 -34.81 -14.35
N GLU A 396 -6.53 -35.58 -15.16
CA GLU A 396 -5.93 -36.85 -14.74
C GLU A 396 -4.53 -36.69 -14.11
N HIS A 397 -3.78 -35.68 -14.55
CA HIS A 397 -2.39 -35.46 -14.16
C HIS A 397 -2.27 -34.39 -13.06
N ARG A 398 -1.95 -34.83 -11.84
CA ARG A 398 -1.79 -33.95 -10.66
C ARG A 398 -0.79 -32.82 -10.86
N LEU A 399 0.37 -33.14 -11.45
CA LEU A 399 1.42 -32.15 -11.67
C LEU A 399 1.00 -31.14 -12.73
N GLY A 400 0.29 -31.58 -13.78
CA GLY A 400 -0.32 -30.69 -14.76
C GLY A 400 -1.33 -29.74 -14.12
N ALA A 401 -2.26 -30.26 -13.32
CA ALA A 401 -3.24 -29.45 -12.60
C ALA A 401 -2.59 -28.40 -11.69
N ALA A 402 -1.58 -28.79 -10.90
CA ALA A 402 -0.86 -27.87 -10.01
C ALA A 402 -0.09 -26.80 -10.78
N VAL A 403 0.68 -27.18 -11.81
CA VAL A 403 1.47 -26.24 -12.61
C VAL A 403 0.55 -25.27 -13.35
N THR A 404 -0.56 -25.74 -13.91
CA THR A 404 -1.53 -24.86 -14.57
C THR A 404 -2.13 -23.86 -13.59
N ALA A 405 -2.65 -24.30 -12.44
CA ALA A 405 -3.25 -23.39 -11.46
C ALA A 405 -2.23 -22.37 -10.89
N SER A 406 -1.04 -22.85 -10.53
CA SER A 406 0.03 -21.99 -9.97
C SER A 406 0.52 -21.00 -11.02
N GLY A 407 0.80 -21.49 -12.23
CA GLY A 407 1.27 -20.67 -13.33
C GLY A 407 0.25 -19.63 -13.78
N SER A 408 -1.04 -20.01 -13.87
CA SER A 408 -2.08 -19.05 -14.23
C SER A 408 -2.31 -18.00 -13.15
N LEU A 409 -2.22 -18.36 -11.86
CA LEU A 409 -2.34 -17.37 -10.79
C LEU A 409 -1.15 -16.41 -10.80
N ALA A 410 0.08 -16.93 -10.95
CA ALA A 410 1.27 -16.09 -11.05
C ALA A 410 1.20 -15.13 -12.25
N VAL A 411 0.75 -15.61 -13.41
CA VAL A 411 0.51 -14.77 -14.60
C VAL A 411 -0.60 -13.76 -14.35
N ALA A 412 -1.70 -14.15 -13.70
CA ALA A 412 -2.80 -13.25 -13.39
C ALA A 412 -2.36 -12.12 -12.44
N ILE A 413 -1.58 -12.43 -11.41
CA ILE A 413 -1.00 -11.44 -10.49
C ILE A 413 -0.04 -10.50 -11.24
N TRP A 414 0.84 -11.05 -12.09
CA TRP A 414 1.75 -10.22 -12.87
C TRP A 414 1.01 -9.28 -13.84
N LEU A 415 -0.04 -9.78 -14.51
CA LEU A 415 -0.90 -8.97 -15.38
C LEU A 415 -1.66 -7.90 -14.58
N ASP A 416 -2.13 -8.23 -13.38
CA ASP A 416 -2.82 -7.30 -12.49
C ASP A 416 -1.92 -6.12 -12.11
N TYR A 417 -0.69 -6.39 -11.66
CA TYR A 417 0.29 -5.33 -11.39
C TYR A 417 0.70 -4.55 -12.64
N SER A 418 0.79 -5.24 -13.78
CA SER A 418 1.06 -4.57 -15.06
C SER A 418 -0.06 -3.63 -15.49
N LEU A 419 -1.33 -3.96 -15.18
CA LEU A 419 -2.48 -3.08 -15.43
C LEU A 419 -2.42 -1.82 -14.56
N LEU A 420 -1.89 -1.95 -13.34
CA LEU A 420 -1.72 -0.85 -12.39
C LEU A 420 -0.46 -0.02 -12.64
N GLY A 421 0.48 -0.50 -13.45
CA GLY A 421 1.79 0.15 -13.63
C GLY A 421 2.72 0.00 -12.42
N VAL A 422 2.50 -1.02 -11.58
CA VAL A 422 3.33 -1.26 -10.38
C VAL A 422 4.63 -1.95 -10.78
N ASP A 423 5.75 -1.24 -10.63
CA ASP A 423 7.08 -1.71 -11.03
C ASP A 423 7.90 -2.31 -9.88
N VAL A 424 7.54 -2.01 -8.62
CA VAL A 424 8.26 -2.45 -7.43
C VAL A 424 7.26 -3.04 -6.43
N LEU A 425 7.62 -4.16 -5.82
CA LEU A 425 6.82 -4.80 -4.78
C LEU A 425 7.64 -5.04 -3.52
N PRO A 426 7.08 -4.73 -2.33
CA PRO A 426 7.66 -5.13 -1.07
C PRO A 426 7.88 -6.65 -0.96
N LEU A 427 8.92 -7.07 -0.23
CA LEU A 427 9.30 -8.49 -0.18
C LEU A 427 8.24 -9.37 0.51
N ASP A 428 7.59 -8.85 1.55
CA ASP A 428 6.42 -9.45 2.23
C ASP A 428 5.31 -9.77 1.23
N VAL A 429 4.99 -8.83 0.34
CA VAL A 429 3.98 -9.02 -0.72
C VAL A 429 4.42 -10.15 -1.66
N VAL A 430 5.67 -10.14 -2.12
CA VAL A 430 6.19 -11.21 -3.00
C VAL A 430 6.10 -12.59 -2.31
N VAL A 431 6.47 -12.68 -1.03
CA VAL A 431 6.39 -13.93 -0.25
C VAL A 431 4.93 -14.38 -0.11
N GLN A 432 4.03 -13.47 0.23
CA GLN A 432 2.60 -13.73 0.31
C GLN A 432 2.06 -14.28 -1.01
N ARG A 433 2.43 -13.65 -2.15
CA ARG A 433 2.02 -14.08 -3.50
C ARG A 433 2.52 -15.48 -3.81
N MET A 434 3.75 -15.78 -3.46
CA MET A 434 4.32 -17.12 -3.65
C MET A 434 3.57 -18.16 -2.81
N LEU A 435 3.17 -17.83 -1.58
CA LEU A 435 2.40 -18.73 -0.72
C LEU A 435 1.00 -19.01 -1.28
N VAL A 436 0.25 -18.00 -1.74
CA VAL A 436 -1.08 -18.22 -2.34
C VAL A 436 -0.99 -18.99 -3.66
N VAL A 437 0.04 -18.75 -4.48
CA VAL A 437 0.32 -19.51 -5.71
C VAL A 437 0.55 -20.98 -5.40
N VAL A 438 1.40 -21.28 -4.42
CA VAL A 438 1.66 -22.66 -3.99
C VAL A 438 0.40 -23.30 -3.41
N ALA A 439 -0.34 -22.59 -2.57
CA ALA A 439 -1.58 -23.07 -1.97
C ALA A 439 -2.62 -23.45 -3.04
N LEU A 440 -2.83 -22.61 -4.05
CA LEU A 440 -3.76 -22.89 -5.15
C LEU A 440 -3.30 -24.09 -6.00
N GLY A 441 -1.99 -24.21 -6.25
CA GLY A 441 -1.41 -25.39 -6.89
C GLY A 441 -1.67 -26.69 -6.13
N LEU A 442 -1.56 -26.66 -4.80
CA LEU A 442 -1.85 -27.81 -3.92
C LEU A 442 -3.33 -28.18 -3.95
N ILE A 443 -4.24 -27.20 -3.99
CA ILE A 443 -5.68 -27.43 -4.17
C ILE A 443 -5.94 -28.14 -5.50
N ALA A 444 -5.36 -27.66 -6.60
CA ALA A 444 -5.51 -28.26 -7.93
C ALA A 444 -4.94 -29.69 -8.00
N ALA A 445 -3.73 -29.93 -7.48
CA ALA A 445 -3.15 -31.28 -7.38
C ALA A 445 -3.98 -32.22 -6.49
N GLY A 446 -4.58 -31.66 -5.43
CA GLY A 446 -5.47 -32.38 -4.54
C GLY A 446 -6.77 -32.80 -5.22
N ALA A 447 -7.30 -31.97 -6.12
CA ALA A 447 -8.56 -32.18 -6.84
C ALA A 447 -8.43 -33.19 -7.99
N ALA A 448 -7.30 -33.22 -8.69
CA ALA A 448 -7.11 -34.05 -9.89
C ALA A 448 -7.46 -35.53 -9.68
N ARG A 449 -8.22 -36.08 -10.65
CA ARG A 449 -8.80 -37.42 -10.62
C ARG A 449 -7.71 -38.50 -10.59
N ARG A 450 -8.00 -39.60 -9.90
CA ARG A 450 -7.13 -40.79 -9.89
C ARG A 450 -8.00 -42.05 -9.87
N ALA A 451 -7.74 -42.95 -10.80
CA ALA A 451 -8.47 -44.22 -10.95
C ALA A 451 -8.44 -45.13 -9.71
N THR A 452 -7.45 -44.97 -8.81
CA THR A 452 -7.23 -45.85 -7.65
C THR A 452 -7.65 -45.24 -6.31
N ARG A 453 -8.46 -44.18 -6.29
CA ARG A 453 -8.75 -43.43 -5.06
C ARG A 453 -10.21 -43.53 -4.64
N GLU A 454 -10.43 -43.99 -3.40
CA GLU A 454 -11.76 -44.12 -2.79
C GLU A 454 -12.26 -42.83 -2.11
N THR A 455 -11.37 -41.96 -1.62
CA THR A 455 -11.75 -40.74 -0.86
C THR A 455 -11.43 -39.44 -1.59
N ARG A 456 -12.36 -38.47 -1.50
CA ARG A 456 -12.21 -37.12 -2.08
C ARG A 456 -11.20 -36.26 -1.31
N PHE A 457 -11.13 -36.43 0.01
CA PHE A 457 -10.24 -35.66 0.87
C PHE A 457 -8.82 -36.24 0.92
N ASN A 458 -7.82 -35.36 0.85
CA ASN A 458 -6.42 -35.78 0.90
C ASN A 458 -5.45 -34.72 1.38
N GLY A 459 -4.22 -35.15 1.71
CA GLY A 459 -3.19 -34.28 2.27
C GLY A 459 -2.81 -33.06 1.41
N PHE A 460 -2.86 -33.15 0.07
CA PHE A 460 -2.60 -31.97 -0.78
C PHE A 460 -3.75 -30.97 -0.73
N LEU A 461 -4.98 -31.46 -0.86
CA LEU A 461 -6.17 -30.60 -0.75
C LEU A 461 -6.25 -29.95 0.63
N LEU A 462 -6.04 -30.72 1.70
CA LEU A 462 -6.04 -30.21 3.07
C LEU A 462 -4.93 -29.18 3.28
N ALA A 463 -3.70 -29.47 2.85
CA ALA A 463 -2.58 -28.54 2.98
C ALA A 463 -2.82 -27.26 2.18
N GLY A 464 -3.29 -27.38 0.93
CA GLY A 464 -3.58 -26.24 0.07
C GLY A 464 -4.69 -25.36 0.62
N THR A 465 -5.81 -25.95 1.05
CA THR A 465 -6.92 -25.19 1.66
C THR A 465 -6.52 -24.55 2.99
N LEU A 466 -5.78 -25.25 3.85
CA LEU A 466 -5.29 -24.67 5.10
C LEU A 466 -4.29 -23.54 4.83
N ALA A 467 -3.33 -23.73 3.93
CA ALA A 467 -2.38 -22.68 3.56
C ALA A 467 -3.09 -21.46 2.96
N TRP A 468 -4.05 -21.67 2.07
CA TRP A 468 -4.85 -20.59 1.49
C TRP A 468 -5.57 -19.76 2.55
N VAL A 469 -6.29 -20.43 3.46
CA VAL A 469 -7.03 -19.76 4.53
C VAL A 469 -6.08 -19.08 5.51
N LEU A 470 -5.00 -19.74 5.92
CA LEU A 470 -4.03 -19.17 6.87
C LEU A 470 -3.30 -17.96 6.29
N VAL A 471 -2.94 -17.98 5.01
CA VAL A 471 -2.25 -16.85 4.38
C VAL A 471 -3.21 -15.67 4.23
N LEU A 472 -4.43 -15.88 3.71
CA LEU A 472 -5.41 -14.79 3.57
C LEU A 472 -5.88 -14.25 4.91
N ALA A 473 -6.15 -15.12 5.89
CA ALA A 473 -6.51 -14.67 7.23
C ALA A 473 -5.31 -13.96 7.89
N GLY A 474 -4.10 -14.53 7.81
CA GLY A 474 -2.90 -13.92 8.37
C GLY A 474 -2.64 -12.52 7.81
N THR A 475 -2.82 -12.32 6.50
CA THR A 475 -2.71 -10.99 5.90
C THR A 475 -3.82 -10.07 6.35
N LEU A 476 -5.08 -10.51 6.38
CA LEU A 476 -6.19 -9.66 6.83
C LEU A 476 -6.00 -9.22 8.29
N LEU A 477 -5.46 -10.09 9.15
CA LEU A 477 -5.17 -9.79 10.55
C LEU A 477 -3.87 -8.99 10.79
N GLY A 478 -3.17 -8.55 9.73
CA GLY A 478 -1.95 -7.74 9.85
C GLY A 478 -0.68 -8.52 10.25
N TYR A 479 -0.69 -9.86 10.22
CA TYR A 479 0.48 -10.68 10.56
C TYR A 479 1.47 -10.88 9.40
N LEU A 480 1.20 -10.26 8.23
CA LEU A 480 1.97 -10.41 6.99
C LEU A 480 2.03 -9.13 6.16
#